data_AF-A0A952PZC4-F1
#
_entry.id   AF-A0A952PZC4-F1
#
_cell.length_a   1.000
_cell.length_b   1.000
_cell.length_c   1.000
_cell.angle_alpha   90.00
_cell.angle_beta   90.00
_cell.angle_gamma   90.00
#
_symmetry.space_group_name_H-M   'P 1'
#
loop_
_entity.id
_entity.type
_entity.pdbx_description
1 polymer ?
#
loop_
_entity_poly.entity_id
_entity_poly.type
_entity_poly.pdbx_seq_one_letter_code
_entity_poly.pdbx_strand_id
1 'polypeptide(L)'
;MITMLRRRPALSVFAIIAAVIVLGVAWWLGSPLFLNQAVNEAPIASSAQTMNEKAGSFRNGDDFHRGSGQAVIYTQPDGTRQLQLENFQVTNGPDLFVVLTAAADPSTSSEVHAAGYVELARLKGNLGNQVYDLPADLDLGSVNSVVIYCRAFSVVFSVAPLETATS
;
A
#
# COMPACT_ATOMS: atom_id res chain seq x y z
N MET A 1 10.77 61.20 23.92
CA MET A 1 9.41 60.73 23.59
C MET A 1 9.51 59.22 23.34
N ILE A 2 9.31 58.39 24.36
CA ILE A 2 9.44 56.93 24.26
C ILE A 2 8.03 56.36 24.13
N THR A 3 7.65 55.98 22.92
CA THR A 3 6.34 55.40 22.61
C THR A 3 6.29 53.99 23.23
N MET A 4 5.65 53.85 24.39
CA MET A 4 5.42 52.53 25.00
C MET A 4 4.49 51.72 24.09
N LEU A 5 5.03 50.75 23.37
CA LEU A 5 4.26 49.71 22.69
C LEU A 5 3.54 48.88 23.77
N ARG A 6 2.26 49.18 23.99
CA ARG A 6 1.38 48.40 24.87
C ARG A 6 1.19 47.01 24.25
N ARG A 7 1.99 46.02 24.71
CA ARG A 7 1.80 44.62 24.34
C ARG A 7 0.36 44.24 24.68
N ARG A 8 -0.39 43.72 23.71
CA ARG A 8 -1.77 43.24 23.88
C ARG A 8 -1.71 41.73 24.18
N PRO A 9 -1.57 41.31 25.45
CA PRO A 9 -1.34 39.90 25.80
C PRO A 9 -2.44 38.98 25.27
N ALA A 10 -3.68 39.46 25.18
CA ALA A 10 -4.80 38.71 24.62
C ALA A 10 -4.58 38.29 23.15
N LEU A 11 -4.03 39.17 22.30
CA LEU A 11 -3.73 38.81 20.90
C LEU A 11 -2.64 37.73 20.81
N SER A 12 -1.65 37.76 21.70
CA SER A 12 -0.61 36.73 21.77
C SER A 12 -1.18 35.38 22.21
N VAL A 13 -2.10 35.36 23.18
CA VAL A 13 -2.76 34.11 23.63
C VAL A 13 -3.62 33.51 22.51
N PHE A 14 -4.42 34.31 21.81
CA PHE A 14 -5.20 33.81 20.67
C PHE A 14 -4.32 33.30 19.52
N ALA A 15 -3.20 33.98 19.23
CA ALA A 15 -2.25 33.52 18.22
C ALA A 15 -1.61 32.18 18.62
N ILE A 16 -1.26 31.99 19.90
CA ILE A 16 -0.71 30.72 20.39
C ILE A 16 -1.75 29.60 20.30
N ILE A 17 -2.99 29.85 20.72
CA ILE A 17 -4.08 28.85 20.62
C ILE A 17 -4.30 28.46 19.16
N ALA A 18 -4.37 29.45 18.25
CA ALA A 18 -4.50 29.19 16.82
C ALA A 18 -3.33 28.37 16.27
N ALA A 19 -2.08 28.69 16.66
CA ALA A 19 -0.90 27.93 16.24
C ALA A 19 -0.93 26.49 16.75
N VAL A 20 -1.32 26.25 18.00
CA VAL A 20 -1.45 24.90 18.57
C VAL A 20 -2.52 24.10 17.84
N ILE A 21 -3.66 24.71 17.52
CA ILE A 21 -4.73 24.04 16.74
C ILE A 21 -4.21 23.67 15.35
N VAL A 22 -3.54 24.60 14.65
CA VAL A 22 -2.98 24.35 13.32
C VAL A 22 -1.96 23.21 13.35
N LEU A 23 -1.04 23.21 14.31
CA LEU A 23 -0.06 22.14 14.48
C LEU A 23 -0.72 20.81 14.81
N GLY A 24 -1.76 20.81 15.65
CA GLY A 24 -2.53 19.62 15.99
C GLY A 24 -3.25 19.02 14.78
N VAL A 25 -3.90 19.86 13.96
CA VAL A 25 -4.55 19.43 12.71
C VAL A 25 -3.53 18.93 11.69
N ALA A 26 -2.41 19.64 11.52
CA ALA A 26 -1.34 19.23 10.61
C ALA A 26 -0.73 17.87 11.01
N TRP A 27 -0.49 17.65 12.31
CA TRP A 27 -0.03 16.37 12.82
C TRP A 27 -1.08 15.27 12.61
N TRP A 28 -2.35 15.54 12.90
CA TRP A 28 -3.42 14.56 12.70
C TRP A 28 -3.51 14.11 11.23
N LEU A 29 -3.42 15.04 10.29
CA LEU A 29 -3.44 14.74 8.85
C LEU A 29 -2.16 14.08 8.35
N GLY A 30 -0.98 14.46 8.87
CA GLY A 30 0.32 13.96 8.41
C GLY A 30 0.78 12.66 9.07
N SER A 31 0.31 12.36 10.29
CA SER A 31 0.75 11.20 11.08
C SER A 31 0.59 9.84 10.39
N PRO A 32 -0.44 9.56 9.56
CA PRO A 32 -0.55 8.28 8.85
C PRO A 32 0.58 8.01 7.86
N LEU A 33 1.30 9.04 7.40
CA LEU A 33 2.48 8.89 6.54
C LEU A 33 3.68 8.30 7.28
N PHE A 34 3.67 8.33 8.62
CA PHE A 34 4.79 7.93 9.47
C PHE A 34 4.43 6.77 10.41
N LEU A 35 3.14 6.61 10.75
CA LEU A 35 2.66 5.57 11.66
C LEU A 35 2.12 4.37 10.90
N ASN A 36 2.33 3.18 11.45
CA ASN A 36 1.81 1.95 10.88
C ASN A 36 0.27 1.94 10.92
N GLN A 37 -0.33 1.50 9.82
CA GLN A 37 -1.76 1.28 9.68
C GLN A 37 -2.03 -0.20 9.43
N ALA A 38 -2.74 -0.83 10.35
CA ALA A 38 -3.15 -2.22 10.24
C ALA A 38 -4.55 -2.34 9.62
N VAL A 39 -4.72 -3.27 8.69
CA VAL A 39 -6.00 -3.66 8.09
C VAL A 39 -6.11 -5.18 8.22
N ASN A 40 -7.27 -5.69 8.64
CA ASN A 40 -7.50 -7.12 8.79
C ASN A 40 -8.85 -7.47 8.16
N GLU A 41 -8.83 -7.72 6.86
CA GLU A 41 -9.97 -8.21 6.11
C GLU A 41 -10.08 -9.74 6.22
N ALA A 42 -11.30 -10.25 6.08
CA ALA A 42 -11.58 -11.68 6.23
C ALA A 42 -10.97 -12.50 5.08
N PRO A 43 -10.53 -13.76 5.32
CA PRO A 43 -9.98 -14.61 4.27
C PRO A 43 -11.01 -14.97 3.19
N ILE A 44 -10.66 -14.77 1.91
CA ILE A 44 -11.51 -15.09 0.75
C ILE A 44 -11.57 -16.60 0.48
N ALA A 45 -10.55 -17.35 0.92
CA ALA A 45 -10.49 -18.80 0.85
C ALA A 45 -11.55 -19.53 1.71
N SER A 46 -12.45 -18.80 2.39
CA SER A 46 -13.41 -19.37 3.33
C SER A 46 -14.59 -20.10 2.65
N SER A 47 -14.71 -20.03 1.33
CA SER A 47 -15.71 -20.80 0.57
C SER A 47 -15.06 -22.04 -0.07
N ALA A 48 -15.70 -23.20 0.02
CA ALA A 48 -15.23 -24.45 -0.58
C ALA A 48 -15.15 -24.42 -2.12
N GLN A 49 -15.59 -23.33 -2.74
CA GLN A 49 -15.63 -23.13 -4.18
C GLN A 49 -14.66 -22.03 -4.66
N THR A 50 -13.95 -21.36 -3.75
CA THR A 50 -12.92 -20.40 -4.12
C THR A 50 -11.67 -21.15 -4.59
N MET A 51 -11.22 -20.89 -5.82
CA MET A 51 -9.99 -21.48 -6.35
C MET A 51 -8.82 -20.50 -6.23
N ASN A 52 -7.69 -20.96 -5.71
CA ASN A 52 -6.42 -20.25 -5.81
C ASN A 52 -5.89 -20.45 -7.24
N GLU A 53 -5.64 -19.37 -7.99
CA GLU A 53 -5.09 -19.43 -9.34
C GLU A 53 -3.59 -19.15 -9.36
N LYS A 54 -3.14 -18.14 -8.60
CA LYS A 54 -1.73 -17.77 -8.51
C LYS A 54 -1.37 -17.31 -7.10
N ALA A 55 -0.17 -17.66 -6.64
CA ALA A 55 0.32 -17.25 -5.33
C ALA A 55 1.82 -16.95 -5.34
N GLY A 56 2.25 -16.11 -4.39
CA GLY A 56 3.63 -15.69 -4.24
C GLY A 56 3.94 -15.19 -2.84
N SER A 57 5.20 -15.29 -2.42
CA SER A 57 5.67 -14.73 -1.15
C SER A 57 6.37 -13.40 -1.37
N PHE A 58 6.06 -12.41 -0.55
CA PHE A 58 6.74 -11.11 -0.60
C PHE A 58 8.18 -11.23 -0.11
N ARG A 59 9.08 -10.61 -0.87
CA ARG A 59 10.47 -10.34 -0.49
C ARG A 59 10.71 -8.85 -0.32
N ASN A 60 11.80 -8.51 0.36
CA ASN A 60 12.25 -7.12 0.50
C ASN A 60 12.59 -6.52 -0.87
N GLY A 61 12.34 -5.22 -1.02
CA GLY A 61 12.87 -4.42 -2.11
C GLY A 61 14.35 -4.08 -1.88
N ASP A 62 14.68 -3.63 -0.66
CA ASP A 62 16.05 -3.38 -0.19
C ASP A 62 16.13 -3.42 1.36
N ASP A 63 17.27 -3.00 1.93
CA ASP A 63 17.51 -3.01 3.38
C ASP A 63 16.55 -2.11 4.19
N PHE A 64 16.04 -1.05 3.56
CA PHE A 64 15.14 -0.06 4.16
C PHE A 64 13.67 -0.34 3.80
N HIS A 65 13.41 -0.89 2.62
CA HIS A 65 12.10 -1.28 2.14
C HIS A 65 11.90 -2.79 2.30
N ARG A 66 11.48 -3.19 3.50
CA ARG A 66 11.26 -4.58 3.86
C ARG A 66 9.80 -4.94 3.67
N GLY A 67 9.54 -6.15 3.23
CA GLY A 67 8.19 -6.66 3.05
C GLY A 67 8.12 -8.18 3.19
N SER A 68 7.00 -8.67 3.68
CA SER A 68 6.72 -10.09 3.91
C SER A 68 5.23 -10.39 3.87
N GLY A 69 4.89 -11.68 3.91
CA GLY A 69 3.53 -12.18 3.74
C GLY A 69 3.34 -12.84 2.38
N GLN A 70 2.09 -13.09 1.99
CA GLN A 70 1.75 -13.72 0.72
C GLN A 70 0.84 -12.83 -0.10
N ALA A 71 0.95 -12.93 -1.42
CA ALA A 71 -0.02 -12.47 -2.38
C ALA A 71 -0.70 -13.70 -3.00
N VAL A 72 -2.03 -13.76 -2.95
CA VAL A 72 -2.81 -14.88 -3.48
C VAL A 72 -3.95 -14.34 -4.33
N ILE A 73 -4.06 -14.79 -5.58
CA ILE A 73 -5.15 -14.46 -6.48
C ILE A 73 -6.18 -15.58 -6.41
N TYR A 74 -7.38 -15.22 -5.98
CA TYR A 74 -8.53 -16.11 -5.86
C TYR A 74 -9.57 -15.81 -6.92
N THR A 75 -10.15 -16.86 -7.48
CA THR A 75 -11.35 -16.79 -8.32
C THR A 75 -12.56 -17.25 -7.51
N GLN A 76 -13.59 -16.40 -7.48
CA GLN A 76 -14.83 -16.62 -6.77
C GLN A 76 -15.81 -17.45 -7.63
N PRO A 77 -16.87 -18.04 -7.04
CA PRO A 77 -17.84 -18.85 -7.78
C PRO A 77 -18.59 -18.10 -8.89
N ASP A 78 -18.71 -16.78 -8.77
CA ASP A 78 -19.32 -15.90 -9.78
C ASP A 78 -18.35 -15.49 -10.90
N GLY A 79 -17.11 -16.01 -10.88
CA GLY A 79 -16.06 -15.69 -11.83
C GLY A 79 -15.32 -14.39 -11.55
N THR A 80 -15.68 -13.64 -10.51
CA THR A 80 -14.88 -12.50 -10.06
C THR A 80 -13.55 -12.97 -9.53
N ARG A 81 -12.55 -12.08 -9.59
CA ARG A 81 -11.19 -12.38 -9.17
C ARG A 81 -10.71 -11.31 -8.20
N GLN A 82 -10.06 -11.75 -7.15
CA GLN A 82 -9.58 -10.89 -6.08
C GLN A 82 -8.15 -11.27 -5.71
N LEU A 83 -7.31 -10.26 -5.52
CA LEU A 83 -6.00 -10.40 -4.90
C LEU A 83 -6.16 -10.24 -3.38
N GLN A 84 -5.71 -11.24 -2.62
CA GLN A 84 -5.58 -11.16 -1.18
C GLN A 84 -4.10 -11.06 -0.80
N LEU A 85 -3.78 -10.07 0.03
CA LEU A 85 -2.52 -10.00 0.76
C LEU A 85 -2.71 -10.64 2.13
N GLU A 86 -1.90 -11.64 2.47
CA GLU A 86 -2.04 -12.44 3.68
C GLU A 86 -0.81 -12.30 4.58
N ASN A 87 -1.06 -12.17 5.89
CA ASN A 87 -0.04 -11.93 6.91
C ASN A 87 0.94 -10.81 6.50
N PHE A 88 0.40 -9.84 5.75
CA PHE A 88 1.19 -8.90 4.98
C PHE A 88 1.80 -7.84 5.88
N GLN A 89 3.07 -7.52 5.62
CA GLN A 89 3.78 -6.43 6.27
C GLN A 89 4.70 -5.76 5.27
N VAL A 90 4.78 -4.43 5.30
CA VAL A 90 5.75 -3.67 4.51
C VAL A 90 6.18 -2.42 5.27
N THR A 91 7.41 -1.95 5.04
CA THR A 91 7.86 -0.63 5.49
C THR A 91 6.84 0.42 5.02
N ASN A 92 6.38 1.28 5.94
CA ASN A 92 5.41 2.31 5.58
C ASN A 92 6.02 3.35 4.63
N GLY A 93 5.19 3.94 3.77
CA GLY A 93 5.60 4.93 2.80
C GLY A 93 4.44 5.88 2.47
N PRO A 94 4.73 7.09 1.96
CA PRO A 94 3.72 8.13 1.82
C PRO A 94 2.69 7.86 0.72
N ASP A 95 3.06 7.13 -0.33
CA ASP A 95 2.23 6.92 -1.53
C ASP A 95 2.38 5.49 -2.09
N LEU A 96 2.09 4.48 -1.25
CA LEU A 96 2.18 3.07 -1.60
C LEU A 96 0.95 2.56 -2.37
N PHE A 97 1.20 1.80 -3.42
CA PHE A 97 0.20 1.17 -4.30
C PHE A 97 0.47 -0.31 -4.47
N VAL A 98 -0.61 -1.07 -4.68
CA VAL A 98 -0.56 -2.46 -5.11
C VAL A 98 -0.58 -2.47 -6.63
N VAL A 99 0.46 -3.05 -7.22
CA VAL A 99 0.68 -3.07 -8.67
C VAL A 99 0.83 -4.52 -9.15
N LEU A 100 0.24 -4.84 -10.29
CA LEU A 100 0.47 -6.10 -11.02
C LEU A 100 1.35 -5.84 -12.22
N THR A 101 2.31 -6.72 -12.52
CA THR A 101 3.21 -6.55 -13.67
C THR A 101 3.58 -7.87 -14.32
N ALA A 102 3.96 -7.79 -15.60
CA ALA A 102 4.50 -8.90 -16.36
C ALA A 102 5.97 -9.22 -16.01
N ALA A 103 6.67 -8.32 -15.31
CA ALA A 103 7.97 -8.63 -14.75
C ALA A 103 7.82 -9.69 -13.65
N ALA A 104 8.57 -10.79 -13.73
CA ALA A 104 8.48 -11.86 -12.74
C ALA A 104 9.06 -11.46 -11.38
N ASP A 105 10.15 -10.69 -11.37
CA ASP A 105 10.83 -10.31 -10.14
C ASP A 105 11.53 -8.94 -10.22
N PRO A 106 10.81 -7.85 -10.53
CA PRO A 106 11.44 -6.55 -10.75
C PRO A 106 12.10 -6.03 -9.47
N SER A 107 13.26 -5.38 -9.59
CA SER A 107 13.93 -4.70 -8.48
C SER A 107 13.98 -3.19 -8.64
N THR A 108 13.61 -2.68 -9.81
CA THR A 108 13.64 -1.25 -10.13
C THR A 108 12.35 -0.76 -10.76
N SER A 109 12.08 0.54 -10.64
CA SER A 109 10.96 1.16 -11.36
C SER A 109 11.09 1.01 -12.88
N SER A 110 12.31 1.02 -13.43
CA SER A 110 12.50 0.85 -14.86
C SER A 110 12.03 -0.52 -15.34
N GLU A 111 12.27 -1.59 -14.57
CA GLU A 111 11.82 -2.94 -14.90
C GLU A 111 10.29 -3.06 -14.85
N VAL A 112 9.66 -2.49 -13.81
CA VAL A 112 8.19 -2.45 -13.69
C VAL A 112 7.57 -1.74 -14.90
N HIS A 113 8.11 -0.59 -15.28
CA HIS A 113 7.58 0.20 -16.41
C HIS A 113 7.86 -0.45 -17.77
N ALA A 114 9.04 -1.04 -17.96
CA ALA A 114 9.41 -1.69 -19.21
C ALA A 114 8.57 -2.93 -19.51
N ALA A 115 8.18 -3.68 -18.47
CA ALA A 115 7.30 -4.84 -18.61
C ALA A 115 5.82 -4.46 -18.78
N GLY A 116 5.44 -3.21 -18.45
CA GLY A 116 4.05 -2.80 -18.30
C GLY A 116 3.47 -3.25 -16.96
N TYR A 117 2.50 -2.48 -16.46
CA TYR A 117 1.89 -2.72 -15.17
C TYR A 117 0.45 -2.23 -15.09
N VAL A 118 -0.30 -2.76 -14.13
CA VAL A 118 -1.63 -2.32 -13.73
C VAL A 118 -1.56 -1.88 -12.27
N GLU A 119 -1.84 -0.59 -12.02
CA GLU A 119 -2.03 -0.07 -10.66
C GLU A 119 -3.45 -0.45 -10.21
N LEU A 120 -3.58 -1.32 -9.21
CA LEU A 120 -4.90 -1.77 -8.73
C LEU A 120 -5.53 -0.71 -7.84
N ALA A 121 -4.83 -0.36 -6.76
CA ALA A 121 -5.31 0.57 -5.76
C ALA A 121 -4.17 1.05 -4.86
N ARG A 122 -4.43 2.14 -4.14
CA ARG A 122 -3.60 2.55 -3.01
C ARG A 122 -3.59 1.43 -1.96
N LEU A 123 -2.43 1.18 -1.37
CA LEU A 123 -2.29 0.25 -0.26
C LEU A 123 -3.15 0.74 0.92
N LYS A 124 -4.05 -0.12 1.42
CA LYS A 124 -5.00 0.25 2.49
C LYS A 124 -4.29 0.36 3.84
N GLY A 125 -3.30 -0.50 4.10
CA GLY A 125 -2.45 -0.48 5.28
C GLY A 125 -1.14 -1.21 5.05
N ASN A 126 -0.11 -0.83 5.79
CA ASN A 126 1.20 -1.46 5.67
C ASN A 126 1.32 -2.75 6.51
N LEU A 127 0.29 -3.12 7.27
CA LEU A 127 0.21 -4.34 8.07
C LEU A 127 -1.16 -5.02 7.89
N GLY A 128 -1.17 -6.35 7.93
CA GLY A 128 -2.35 -7.20 8.03
C GLY A 128 -3.02 -7.54 6.69
N ASN A 129 -4.08 -8.35 6.78
CA ASN A 129 -4.76 -8.95 5.64
C ASN A 129 -5.62 -7.95 4.87
N GLN A 130 -5.52 -7.97 3.54
CA GLN A 130 -6.18 -6.98 2.67
C GLN A 130 -6.62 -7.64 1.35
N VAL A 131 -7.79 -7.25 0.85
CA VAL A 131 -8.38 -7.76 -0.39
C VAL A 131 -8.48 -6.63 -1.42
N TYR A 132 -8.20 -6.95 -2.69
CA TYR A 132 -8.28 -6.02 -3.82
C TYR A 132 -9.01 -6.70 -4.98
N ASP A 133 -10.04 -6.05 -5.50
CA ASP A 133 -10.73 -6.52 -6.70
C ASP A 133 -9.82 -6.41 -7.92
N LEU A 134 -9.83 -7.44 -8.76
CA LEU A 134 -9.11 -7.41 -10.03
C LEU A 134 -10.04 -6.98 -11.17
N PRO A 135 -9.54 -6.22 -12.16
CA PRO A 135 -10.31 -5.92 -13.36
C PRO A 135 -10.79 -7.19 -14.06
N ALA A 136 -12.04 -7.18 -14.52
CA ALA A 136 -12.65 -8.32 -15.19
C ALA A 136 -11.95 -8.68 -16.51
N ASP A 137 -11.39 -7.68 -17.19
CA ASP A 137 -10.67 -7.77 -18.46
C ASP A 137 -9.15 -8.03 -18.30
N LEU A 138 -8.66 -8.17 -17.06
CA LEU A 138 -7.24 -8.45 -16.81
C LEU A 138 -6.85 -9.84 -17.36
N ASP A 139 -5.84 -9.89 -18.22
CA ASP A 139 -5.22 -11.17 -18.61
C ASP A 139 -4.28 -11.66 -17.50
N LEU A 140 -4.74 -12.62 -16.70
CA LEU A 140 -3.92 -13.22 -15.64
C LEU A 140 -2.74 -14.03 -16.14
N GLY A 141 -2.76 -14.48 -17.40
CA GLY A 141 -1.60 -15.13 -18.02
C GLY A 141 -0.40 -14.19 -18.13
N SER A 142 -0.66 -12.89 -18.30
CA SER A 142 0.36 -11.84 -18.38
C SER A 142 0.89 -11.35 -17.02
N VAL A 143 0.22 -11.70 -15.91
CA VAL A 143 0.59 -11.23 -14.56
C VAL A 143 1.57 -12.21 -13.92
N ASN A 144 2.79 -11.74 -13.64
CA ASN A 144 3.88 -12.57 -13.10
C ASN A 144 4.34 -12.13 -11.70
N SER A 145 3.97 -10.94 -11.22
CA SER A 145 4.22 -10.56 -9.84
C SER A 145 3.24 -9.51 -9.32
N VAL A 146 3.12 -9.45 -7.99
CA VAL A 146 2.56 -8.31 -7.25
C VAL A 146 3.70 -7.46 -6.72
N VAL A 147 3.61 -6.16 -6.92
CA VAL A 147 4.61 -5.18 -6.47
C VAL A 147 3.94 -4.17 -5.56
N ILE A 148 4.52 -3.95 -4.38
CA ILE A 148 4.22 -2.79 -3.55
C ILE A 148 5.12 -1.65 -4.04
N TYR A 149 4.52 -0.64 -4.64
CA TYR A 149 5.23 0.42 -5.33
C TYR A 149 4.95 1.78 -4.70
N CYS A 150 5.99 2.55 -4.42
CA CYS A 150 5.85 3.93 -3.99
C CYS A 150 5.84 4.85 -5.20
N ARG A 151 4.65 5.34 -5.57
CA ARG A 151 4.48 6.15 -6.77
C ARG A 151 5.17 7.51 -6.68
N ALA A 152 5.09 8.17 -5.53
CA ALA A 152 5.71 9.48 -5.30
C ALA A 152 7.24 9.48 -5.48
N PHE A 153 7.92 8.36 -5.18
CA PHE A 153 9.38 8.25 -5.27
C PHE A 153 9.87 7.31 -6.37
N SER A 154 8.95 6.64 -7.06
CA SER A 154 9.27 5.64 -8.08
C SER A 154 10.18 4.52 -7.57
N VAL A 155 9.82 3.92 -6.43
CA VAL A 155 10.62 2.88 -5.76
C VAL A 155 9.78 1.62 -5.53
N VAL A 156 10.40 0.46 -5.76
CA VAL A 156 9.85 -0.85 -5.44
C VAL A 156 10.11 -1.14 -3.96
N PHE A 157 9.04 -1.33 -3.19
CA PHE A 157 9.16 -1.62 -1.75
C PHE A 157 9.21 -3.11 -1.45
N SER A 158 8.42 -3.90 -2.16
CA SER A 158 8.36 -5.34 -1.96
C SER A 158 7.73 -6.00 -3.17
N VAL A 159 8.13 -7.23 -3.46
CA VAL A 159 7.68 -7.99 -4.64
C VAL A 159 7.31 -9.39 -4.23
N ALA A 160 6.19 -9.89 -4.74
CA ALA A 160 5.79 -11.28 -4.67
C ALA A 160 5.71 -11.85 -6.09
N PRO A 161 6.74 -12.57 -6.56
CA PRO A 161 6.67 -13.37 -7.78
C PRO A 161 5.53 -14.38 -7.67
N LEU A 162 4.69 -14.44 -8.70
CA LEU A 162 3.49 -15.27 -8.71
C LEU A 162 3.73 -16.56 -9.50
N GLU A 163 3.46 -17.68 -8.87
CA GLU A 163 3.42 -18.99 -9.48
C GLU A 163 1.97 -19.47 -9.60
N THR A 164 1.70 -20.33 -10.57
CA THR A 164 0.37 -20.95 -10.69
C THR A 164 0.18 -21.87 -9.48
N ALA A 165 -0.96 -21.76 -8.81
CA ALA A 165 -1.26 -22.61 -7.67
C ALA A 165 -1.42 -24.06 -8.14
N THR A 166 -0.61 -24.97 -7.59
CA THR A 166 -0.76 -26.40 -7.84
C THR A 166 -2.03 -26.87 -7.12
N SER A 167 -2.98 -27.39 -7.89
CA SER A 167 -4.24 -27.98 -7.39
C SER A 167 -4.02 -29.23 -6.55
#